data_AF-A0AAW7WLD0-F1
#
_entry.id   AF-A0AAW7WLD0-F1
#
_cell.length_a   1.000
_cell.length_b   1.000
_cell.length_c   1.000
_cell.angle_alpha   90.00
_cell.angle_beta   90.00
_cell.angle_gamma   90.00
#
_symmetry.space_group_name_H-M   'P 1'
#
loop_
_entity.id
_entity.type
_entity.pdbx_description
1 polymer ?
#
loop_
_entity_poly.entity_id
_entity_poly.type
_entity_poly.pdbx_seq_one_letter_code
_entity_poly.pdbx_strand_id
1 'polypeptide(L)'
;MKKKRDLSLDIAKGICISLMVLCHAGCPGWLSRFVYMFHMPCFFFISGYLLSDRYLIEAKSGICKKLKGYYSPFVKWTLIFLFLHNVFTYLHIYETSYTWQETTIRILRIITMTGGEQLLGGYWFLISLTWASIGSILILSFLHNKSLLTNIYIMGGG
;
A
#
# COMPACT_ATOMS: atom_id res chain seq x y z
N MET A 1 -18.07 7.57 21.05
CA MET A 1 -17.24 8.79 20.95
C MET A 1 -16.57 8.84 19.59
N LYS A 2 -16.71 9.94 18.84
CA LYS A 2 -16.13 10.12 17.50
C LYS A 2 -14.65 10.43 17.68
N LYS A 3 -13.76 9.50 17.32
CA LYS A 3 -12.30 9.68 17.51
C LYS A 3 -11.80 10.80 16.60
N LYS A 4 -11.09 11.77 17.16
CA LYS A 4 -10.55 12.94 16.44
C LYS A 4 -9.41 12.47 15.54
N ARG A 5 -9.36 12.97 14.30
CA ARG A 5 -8.29 12.67 13.35
C ARG A 5 -6.99 13.29 13.84
N ASP A 6 -5.93 12.49 13.95
CA ASP A 6 -4.61 12.94 14.38
C ASP A 6 -3.90 13.67 13.22
N LEU A 7 -3.93 15.00 13.27
CA LEU A 7 -3.33 15.85 12.25
C LEU A 7 -1.83 15.59 12.07
N SER A 8 -1.11 15.27 13.16
CA SER A 8 0.33 14.98 13.11
C SER A 8 0.65 13.77 12.23
N LEU A 9 -0.19 12.73 12.24
CA LEU A 9 -0.02 11.55 11.39
C LEU A 9 -0.30 11.86 9.93
N ASP A 10 -1.30 12.71 9.66
CA ASP A 10 -1.62 13.15 8.31
C ASP A 10 -0.48 14.00 7.72
N ILE A 11 0.11 14.90 8.52
CA ILE A 11 1.29 15.69 8.13
C ILE A 11 2.49 14.77 7.86
N ALA A 12 2.78 13.83 8.76
CA ALA A 12 3.90 12.89 8.60
C ALA A 12 3.78 12.07 7.31
N LYS A 13 2.57 11.58 6.99
CA LYS A 13 2.30 10.92 5.70
C LYS A 13 2.53 11.85 4.52
N GLY A 14 2.03 13.08 4.58
CA GLY A 14 2.21 14.08 3.53
C GLY A 14 3.69 14.35 3.23
N ILE A 15 4.51 14.50 4.28
CA ILE A 15 5.96 14.65 4.16
C ILE A 15 6.58 13.42 3.50
N CYS A 16 6.22 12.21 3.95
CA CYS A 16 6.76 10.98 3.36
C CYS A 16 6.41 10.82 1.88
N ILE A 17 5.17 11.15 1.48
CA ILE A 17 4.74 11.09 0.07
C ILE A 17 5.54 12.12 -0.75
N SER A 18 5.66 13.34 -0.23
CA SER A 18 6.39 14.42 -0.91
C SER A 18 7.86 14.06 -1.13
N LEU A 19 8.51 13.50 -0.11
CA LEU A 19 9.91 13.04 -0.21
C LEU A 19 10.08 11.90 -1.21
N MET A 20 9.11 10.97 -1.29
CA MET A 20 9.14 9.90 -2.29
C MET A 20 9.03 10.46 -3.72
N VAL A 21 8.11 11.41 -3.94
CA VAL A 21 7.96 12.07 -5.25
C VAL A 21 9.23 12.83 -5.63
N LEU A 22 9.85 13.56 -4.69
CA LEU A 22 11.11 14.26 -4.91
C LEU A 22 12.25 13.31 -5.29
N CYS A 23 12.33 12.12 -4.67
CA CYS A 23 13.34 11.13 -5.02
C CYS A 23 13.18 10.62 -6.46
N HIS A 24 11.95 10.39 -6.91
CA HIS A 24 11.67 9.95 -8.27
C HIS A 24 11.78 11.07 -9.32
N ALA A 25 11.70 12.33 -8.91
CA ALA A 25 11.86 13.49 -9.80
C ALA A 25 13.33 13.81 -10.17
N GLY A 26 14.30 13.02 -9.70
CA GLY A 26 15.72 13.20 -10.07
C GLY A 26 16.52 14.07 -9.09
N CYS A 27 16.21 14.03 -7.79
CA CYS A 27 16.99 14.78 -6.80
C CYS A 27 18.44 14.27 -6.64
N PRO A 28 19.33 15.04 -5.99
CA PRO A 28 20.74 14.65 -5.77
C PRO A 28 20.86 13.27 -5.11
N GLY A 29 21.82 12.45 -5.58
CA GLY A 29 21.94 11.05 -5.16
C GLY A 29 22.09 10.83 -3.65
N TRP A 30 22.72 11.76 -2.93
CA TRP A 30 22.83 11.70 -1.47
C TRP A 30 21.47 11.86 -0.77
N LEU A 31 20.64 12.81 -1.24
CA LEU A 31 19.30 13.03 -0.70
C LEU A 31 18.38 11.85 -0.99
N SER A 32 18.44 11.31 -2.22
CA SER A 32 17.70 10.12 -2.61
C SER A 32 18.05 8.94 -1.68
N ARG A 33 19.34 8.65 -1.51
CA ARG A 33 19.80 7.56 -0.65
C ARG A 33 19.34 7.73 0.81
N PHE A 34 19.41 8.96 1.34
CA PHE A 34 18.93 9.26 2.68
C PHE A 34 17.42 8.99 2.85
N VAL A 35 16.60 9.48 1.93
CA VAL A 35 15.14 9.27 1.96
C VAL A 35 14.78 7.79 1.78
N TYR A 36 15.49 7.05 0.92
CA TYR A 36 15.29 5.61 0.74
C TYR A 36 15.43 4.80 2.03
N MET A 37 16.23 5.26 3.01
CA MET A 37 16.41 4.56 4.28
C MET A 37 15.17 4.55 5.17
N PHE A 38 14.29 5.55 5.09
CA PHE A 38 13.20 5.69 6.06
C PHE A 38 11.80 5.85 5.47
N HIS A 39 11.61 6.31 4.23
CA HIS A 39 10.25 6.61 3.76
C HIS A 39 9.35 5.36 3.75
N MET A 40 9.82 4.22 3.26
CA MET A 40 9.06 2.95 3.27
C MET A 40 8.79 2.46 4.71
N PRO A 41 9.81 2.30 5.59
CA PRO A 41 9.57 1.97 6.99
C PRO A 41 8.58 2.91 7.68
N CYS A 42 8.70 4.22 7.46
CA CYS A 42 7.85 5.22 8.08
C CYS A 42 6.37 5.02 7.69
N PHE A 43 6.07 4.74 6.42
CA PHE A 43 4.70 4.43 6.03
C PHE A 43 4.16 3.15 6.68
N PHE A 44 4.99 2.10 6.82
CA PHE A 44 4.58 0.90 7.53
C PHE A 44 4.30 1.17 9.00
N PHE A 45 5.15 1.95 9.69
CA PHE A 45 4.94 2.36 11.08
C PHE A 45 3.65 3.14 11.26
N ILE A 46 3.41 4.15 10.41
CA ILE A 46 2.17 4.95 10.50
C ILE A 46 0.94 4.08 10.21
N SER A 47 1.01 3.15 9.26
CA SER A 47 -0.08 2.22 8.97
C SER A 47 -0.37 1.27 10.13
N GLY A 48 0.67 0.77 10.80
CA GLY A 48 0.58 -0.06 12.00
C GLY A 48 0.01 0.71 13.19
N TYR A 49 0.43 1.96 13.40
CA TYR A 49 -0.11 2.83 14.46
C TYR A 49 -1.61 3.07 14.29
N LEU A 50 -2.08 3.21 13.04
CA LEU A 50 -3.49 3.37 12.68
C LEU A 50 -4.29 2.07 12.68
N LEU A 51 -3.67 0.92 12.97
CA LEU A 51 -4.42 -0.29 13.25
C LEU A 51 -5.26 -0.06 14.51
N SER A 52 -6.44 -0.67 14.64
CA SER A 52 -7.34 -0.49 15.79
C SER A 52 -7.42 -1.78 16.59
N ASP A 53 -7.54 -1.69 17.91
CA ASP A 53 -7.77 -2.84 18.80
C ASP A 53 -9.03 -3.65 18.41
N ARG A 54 -10.01 -3.00 17.77
CA ARG A 54 -11.23 -3.69 17.29
C ARG A 54 -10.92 -4.79 16.28
N TYR A 55 -9.84 -4.65 15.52
CA TYR A 55 -9.40 -5.67 14.57
C TYR A 55 -8.74 -6.87 15.26
N LEU A 56 -8.49 -6.83 16.57
CA LEU A 56 -7.97 -7.97 17.32
C LEU A 56 -9.09 -8.93 17.73
N ILE A 57 -10.25 -8.38 18.09
CA ILE A 57 -11.45 -9.14 18.43
C ILE A 57 -12.12 -9.67 17.15
N GLU A 58 -12.13 -8.87 16.08
CA GLU A 58 -12.77 -9.22 14.81
C GLU A 58 -11.77 -9.17 13.64
N ALA A 59 -10.74 -10.01 13.70
CA ALA A 59 -9.63 -10.06 12.72
C ALA A 59 -10.11 -10.16 11.26
N LYS A 60 -11.14 -10.97 10.99
CA LYS A 60 -11.72 -11.13 9.65
C LYS A 60 -12.28 -9.82 9.09
N SER A 61 -13.00 -9.05 9.92
CA SER A 61 -13.57 -7.75 9.56
C SER A 61 -12.46 -6.72 9.29
N GLY A 62 -11.41 -6.72 10.11
CA GLY A 62 -10.23 -5.85 9.91
C GLY A 62 -9.45 -6.15 8.64
N ILE A 63 -9.21 -7.43 8.36
CA ILE A 63 -8.57 -7.89 7.12
C ILE A 63 -9.41 -7.47 5.91
N CYS A 64 -10.72 -7.73 5.91
CA CYS A 64 -11.60 -7.33 4.80
C CYS A 64 -11.60 -5.82 4.55
N LYS A 65 -11.62 -5.01 5.62
CA LYS A 65 -11.62 -3.54 5.50
C LYS A 65 -10.30 -3.02 4.93
N LYS A 66 -9.15 -3.52 5.42
CA LYS A 66 -7.82 -3.15 4.92
C LYS A 66 -7.60 -3.63 3.49
N LEU A 67 -7.96 -4.88 3.20
CA LEU A 67 -7.90 -5.44 1.87
C LEU A 67 -8.73 -4.59 0.90
N LYS A 68 -10.01 -4.33 1.19
CA LYS A 68 -10.85 -3.49 0.32
C LYS A 68 -10.30 -2.08 0.15
N GLY A 69 -9.74 -1.50 1.20
CA GLY A 69 -9.15 -0.15 1.18
C GLY A 69 -7.95 0.00 0.24
N TYR A 70 -7.07 -1.00 0.18
CA TYR A 70 -5.85 -0.95 -0.65
C TYR A 70 -6.00 -1.68 -1.99
N TYR A 71 -6.72 -2.79 -2.01
CA TYR A 71 -6.99 -3.58 -3.22
C TYR A 71 -7.83 -2.81 -4.23
N SER A 72 -8.89 -2.12 -3.77
CA SER A 72 -9.78 -1.39 -4.68
C SER A 72 -9.06 -0.31 -5.49
N PRO A 73 -8.28 0.61 -4.90
CA PRO A 73 -7.53 1.59 -5.68
C PRO A 73 -6.45 0.94 -6.54
N PHE A 74 -5.76 -0.09 -6.04
CA PHE A 74 -4.74 -0.81 -6.81
C PHE A 74 -5.30 -1.39 -8.10
N VAL A 75 -6.38 -2.18 -8.02
CA VAL A 75 -6.97 -2.83 -9.20
C VAL A 75 -7.58 -1.80 -10.15
N LYS A 76 -8.31 -0.80 -9.64
CA LYS A 76 -8.95 0.22 -10.48
C LYS A 76 -7.93 0.95 -11.34
N TRP A 77 -6.87 1.49 -10.75
CA TRP A 77 -5.89 2.28 -11.49
C TRP A 77 -5.01 1.41 -12.38
N THR A 78 -4.58 0.24 -11.91
CA THR A 78 -3.75 -0.65 -12.73
C THR A 78 -4.50 -1.18 -13.95
N LEU A 79 -5.80 -1.47 -13.80
CA LEU A 79 -6.63 -1.90 -14.91
C LEU A 79 -6.85 -0.78 -15.95
N ILE A 80 -7.06 0.46 -15.49
CA ILE A 80 -7.18 1.63 -16.38
C ILE A 80 -5.89 1.79 -17.21
N PHE A 81 -4.72 1.73 -16.57
CA PHE A 81 -3.44 1.85 -17.26
C PHE A 81 -3.17 0.66 -18.21
N LEU A 82 -3.62 -0.55 -17.86
CA LEU A 82 -3.51 -1.72 -18.75
C LEU A 82 -4.36 -1.52 -20.02
N PHE A 83 -5.58 -1.02 -19.91
CA PHE A 83 -6.41 -0.73 -21.09
C PHE A 83 -5.84 0.40 -21.94
N LEU A 84 -5.22 1.40 -21.31
CA LEU A 84 -4.53 2.49 -22.00
C LEU A 84 -3.16 2.09 -22.54
N HIS A 85 -2.62 0.92 -22.19
CA HIS A 85 -1.28 0.48 -22.58
C HIS A 85 -1.08 0.49 -24.10
N ASN A 86 -2.06 -0.02 -24.85
CA ASN A 86 -1.99 -0.05 -26.31
C ASN A 86 -2.07 1.36 -26.92
N VAL A 87 -2.78 2.30 -26.26
CA VAL A 87 -2.80 3.72 -26.64
C VAL A 87 -1.45 4.38 -26.35
N PHE A 88 -0.84 4.09 -25.20
CA PHE A 88 0.49 4.58 -24.85
C PHE A 88 1.59 4.02 -25.75
N THR A 89 1.42 2.80 -26.26
CA THR A 89 2.32 2.23 -27.28
C THR A 89 2.19 2.98 -28.60
N TYR A 90 0.97 3.31 -29.02
CA TYR A 90 0.73 4.13 -30.21
C TYR A 90 1.34 5.54 -30.08
N LEU A 91 1.35 6.10 -28.87
CA LEU A 91 1.97 7.39 -28.55
C LEU A 91 3.49 7.33 -28.31
N HIS A 92 4.14 6.18 -28.56
CA HIS A 92 5.57 5.95 -28.31
C HIS A 92 6.03 6.16 -26.84
N ILE A 93 5.10 6.07 -25.89
CA ILE A 93 5.42 6.09 -24.44
C ILE A 93 5.90 4.70 -24.00
N TYR A 94 5.37 3.64 -24.61
CA TYR A 94 5.81 2.27 -24.43
C TYR A 94 6.41 1.71 -25.72
N GLU A 95 7.42 0.86 -25.58
CA GLU A 95 8.08 0.21 -26.71
C GLU A 95 7.34 -1.04 -27.21
N THR A 96 6.52 -1.67 -26.36
CA THR A 96 5.88 -2.95 -26.64
C THR A 96 4.36 -2.89 -26.49
N SER A 97 3.65 -3.32 -27.53
CA SER A 97 2.19 -3.52 -27.50
C SER A 97 1.87 -4.88 -26.87
N TYR A 98 0.78 -4.97 -26.11
CA TYR A 98 0.33 -6.25 -25.59
C TYR A 98 -0.65 -6.94 -26.54
N THR A 99 -0.44 -8.24 -26.71
CA THR A 99 -1.43 -9.12 -27.35
C THR A 99 -2.61 -9.38 -26.40
N TRP A 100 -3.72 -9.91 -26.95
CA TRP A 100 -4.89 -10.29 -26.14
C TRP A 100 -4.55 -11.33 -25.06
N GLN A 101 -3.65 -12.26 -25.36
CA GLN A 101 -3.20 -13.29 -24.41
C GLN A 101 -2.41 -12.68 -23.24
N GLU A 102 -1.46 -11.79 -23.54
CA GLU A 102 -0.66 -11.10 -22.52
C GLU A 102 -1.52 -10.18 -21.66
N THR A 103 -2.46 -9.46 -22.28
CA THR A 103 -3.43 -8.62 -21.57
C THR A 103 -4.22 -9.45 -20.55
N THR A 104 -4.67 -10.64 -20.94
CA THR A 104 -5.43 -11.53 -20.05
C THR A 104 -4.58 -12.05 -18.88
N ILE A 105 -3.34 -12.46 -19.15
CA ILE A 105 -2.39 -12.88 -18.10
C ILE A 105 -2.12 -11.72 -17.13
N ARG A 106 -1.99 -10.50 -17.65
CA ARG A 106 -1.78 -9.29 -16.83
C ARG A 106 -3.01 -8.96 -15.99
N ILE A 107 -4.23 -9.10 -16.51
CA ILE A 107 -5.46 -8.97 -15.72
C ILE A 107 -5.44 -9.91 -14.52
N LEU A 108 -5.07 -11.19 -14.73
CA LEU A 108 -4.95 -12.16 -13.63
C LEU A 108 -3.87 -11.78 -12.62
N ARG A 109 -2.73 -11.26 -13.09
CA ARG A 109 -1.66 -10.75 -12.21
C ARG A 109 -2.10 -9.53 -11.40
N ILE A 110 -2.91 -8.64 -11.97
CA ILE A 110 -3.47 -7.48 -11.26
C ILE A 110 -4.45 -7.94 -10.18
N ILE A 111 -5.35 -8.88 -10.50
CA ILE A 111 -6.31 -9.44 -9.54
C ILE A 111 -5.59 -10.16 -8.39
N THR A 112 -4.48 -10.83 -8.66
CA THR A 112 -3.68 -11.51 -7.64
C THR A 112 -2.64 -10.60 -6.95
N MET A 113 -2.62 -9.29 -7.27
CA MET A 113 -1.63 -8.33 -6.77
C MET A 113 -0.16 -8.77 -6.98
N THR A 114 0.12 -9.51 -8.05
CA THR A 114 1.47 -10.01 -8.39
C THR A 114 2.12 -9.27 -9.57
N GLY A 115 1.41 -8.32 -10.18
CA GLY A 115 1.95 -7.51 -11.27
C GLY A 115 1.31 -6.14 -11.35
N GLY A 116 1.92 -5.26 -12.14
CA GLY A 116 1.44 -3.92 -12.40
C GLY A 116 2.03 -3.35 -13.68
N GLU A 117 1.58 -2.15 -14.05
CA GLU A 117 2.09 -1.43 -15.22
C GLU A 117 3.31 -0.56 -14.85
N GLN A 118 4.20 -0.33 -15.82
CA GLN A 118 5.49 0.32 -15.59
C GLN A 118 5.34 1.78 -15.12
N LEU A 119 4.36 2.51 -15.66
CA LEU A 119 4.01 3.87 -15.19
C LEU A 119 3.49 3.90 -13.74
N LEU A 120 3.06 2.75 -13.21
CA LEU A 120 2.58 2.59 -11.84
C LEU A 120 3.62 1.92 -10.94
N GLY A 121 4.93 2.03 -11.23
CA GLY A 121 6.00 1.36 -10.47
C GLY A 121 5.93 1.56 -8.95
N GLY A 122 5.44 2.71 -8.46
CA GLY A 122 5.23 2.97 -7.03
C GLY A 122 4.13 2.12 -6.36
N TYR A 123 3.26 1.47 -7.12
CA TYR A 123 2.14 0.68 -6.61
C TYR A 123 2.57 -0.63 -5.95
N TRP A 124 3.82 -1.06 -6.16
CA TRP A 124 4.40 -2.20 -5.43
C TRP A 124 4.25 -2.03 -3.90
N PHE A 125 4.33 -0.78 -3.43
CA PHE A 125 4.16 -0.45 -2.02
C PHE A 125 2.77 -0.80 -1.48
N LEU A 126 1.71 -0.60 -2.28
CA LEU A 126 0.33 -0.92 -1.88
C LEU A 126 0.14 -2.44 -1.70
N ILE A 127 0.80 -3.24 -2.54
CA ILE A 127 0.82 -4.70 -2.41
C ILE A 127 1.49 -5.07 -1.08
N SER A 128 2.70 -4.55 -0.82
CA SER A 128 3.43 -4.81 0.42
C SER A 128 2.65 -4.35 1.66
N LEU A 129 1.99 -3.19 1.60
CA LEU A 129 1.18 -2.67 2.70
C LEU A 129 -0.02 -3.55 3.02
N THR A 130 -0.63 -4.14 2.00
CA THR A 130 -1.75 -5.07 2.15
C THR A 130 -1.30 -6.32 2.90
N TRP A 131 -0.24 -6.97 2.44
CA TRP A 131 0.30 -8.17 3.08
C TRP A 131 0.85 -7.90 4.49
N ALA A 132 1.56 -6.78 4.68
CA ALA A 132 2.05 -6.38 6.00
C ALA A 132 0.90 -6.13 6.99
N SER A 133 -0.19 -5.48 6.53
CA SER A 133 -1.36 -5.25 7.38
C SER A 133 -2.05 -6.56 7.76
N ILE A 134 -2.23 -7.48 6.80
CA ILE A 134 -2.79 -8.81 7.07
C ILE A 134 -1.91 -9.58 8.06
N GLY A 135 -0.59 -9.61 7.82
CA GLY A 135 0.38 -10.24 8.71
C GLY A 135 0.33 -9.67 10.13
N SER A 136 0.28 -8.34 10.26
CA SER A 136 0.19 -7.68 11.57
C SER A 136 -1.09 -8.05 12.33
N ILE A 137 -2.24 -8.12 11.65
CA ILE A 137 -3.51 -8.49 12.29
C ILE A 137 -3.47 -9.96 12.72
N LEU A 138 -2.96 -10.86 11.89
CA LEU A 138 -2.85 -12.28 12.21
C LEU A 138 -1.91 -12.53 13.40
N ILE A 139 -0.74 -11.88 13.41
CA ILE A 139 0.23 -11.99 14.51
C ILE A 139 -0.38 -11.45 15.81
N LEU A 140 -0.98 -10.26 15.79
CA LEU A 140 -1.56 -9.65 16.98
C LEU A 140 -2.77 -10.44 17.49
N SER A 141 -3.63 -10.95 16.60
CA SER A 141 -4.76 -11.81 16.96
C SER A 141 -4.30 -13.14 17.57
N PHE A 142 -3.24 -13.75 17.02
CA PHE A 142 -2.64 -14.97 17.57
C PHE A 142 -2.05 -14.74 18.98
N LEU A 143 -1.30 -13.65 19.16
CA LEU A 143 -0.71 -13.29 20.45
C LEU A 143 -1.78 -12.92 21.50
N HIS A 144 -2.88 -12.28 21.07
CA HIS A 144 -4.02 -12.00 21.93
C HIS A 144 -4.71 -13.28 22.42
N ASN A 145 -4.94 -14.26 21.53
CA ASN A 145 -5.51 -15.56 21.89
C ASN A 145 -4.63 -16.37 22.86
N LYS A 146 -3.32 -16.13 22.85
CA LYS A 146 -2.36 -16.74 23.80
C LYS A 146 -2.24 -15.97 25.12
N SER A 147 -3.07 -14.95 25.35
CA SER A 147 -3.05 -14.02 26.50
C SER A 147 -1.68 -13.41 26.81
N LEU A 148 -0.74 -13.46 25.85
CA LEU A 148 0.61 -12.88 25.95
C LEU A 148 0.61 -11.36 25.80
N LEU A 149 -0.53 -10.77 25.41
CA LEU A 149 -0.70 -9.32 25.27
C LEU A 149 -1.61 -8.82 26.40
N THR A 150 -1.00 -8.42 27.52
CA THR A 150 -1.72 -7.96 28.73
C THR A 150 -2.18 -6.50 28.63
N ASN A 151 -1.54 -5.68 27.79
CA ASN A 151 -1.94 -4.30 27.53
C ASN A 151 -1.58 -3.93 26.09
N ILE A 152 -2.58 -3.84 25.22
CA ILE A 152 -2.42 -3.28 23.89
C ILE A 152 -3.01 -1.87 23.94
N TYR A 153 -2.15 -0.87 24.13
CA TYR A 153 -2.51 0.52 23.91
C TYR A 153 -2.26 0.84 22.43
N ILE A 154 -3.07 0.29 21.52
CA ILE A 154 -3.08 0.77 20.15
C ILE A 154 -3.83 2.11 20.16
N MET A 155 -3.09 3.17 20.50
CA MET A 155 -3.63 4.53 20.63
C MET A 155 -4.21 5.07 19.33
N GLY A 156 -3.90 4.51 18.16
CA GLY A 156 -4.18 5.14 16.86
C GLY A 156 -5.43 4.67 16.12
N GLY A 157 -5.79 3.38 16.05
CA GLY A 157 -6.86 2.96 15.13
C GLY A 157 -8.28 3.14 15.66
N GLY A 158 -9.11 3.77 14.84
CA GLY A 158 -10.57 3.76 14.91
C GLY A 158 -11.20 3.09 13.70
#